data_AF-A0A3M1HLH2-F1
#
_entry.id   AF-A0A3M1HLH2-F1
#
_cell.length_a   1.000
_cell.length_b   1.000
_cell.length_c   1.000
_cell.angle_alpha   90.00
_cell.angle_beta   90.00
_cell.angle_gamma   90.00
#
_symmetry.space_group_name_H-M   'P 1'
#
loop_
_entity.id
_entity.type
_entity.pdbx_description
1 polymer ?
#
loop_
_entity_poly.entity_id
_entity_poly.type
_entity_poly.pdbx_seq_one_letter_code
_entity_poly.pdbx_strand_id
1 'polypeptide(L)'
;MSDLVPIGSLPPLGEVPKKMFAQVIRQDRFGDPRTAFQIEEIDVPELKPHEVLIAVMAAGINYNNVWAARGTPIDVIRVRQKRGEPY
;
A
#
# COMPACT_ATOMS: atom_id res chain seq x y z
N MET A 1 6.03 -17.99 -12.71
CA MET A 1 5.75 -16.71 -12.02
C MET A 1 6.04 -16.87 -10.55
N SER A 2 6.94 -16.07 -10.00
CA SER A 2 7.11 -15.97 -8.54
C SER A 2 5.91 -15.22 -7.96
N ASP A 3 5.31 -15.72 -6.88
CA ASP A 3 4.18 -15.04 -6.25
C ASP A 3 4.60 -13.69 -5.63
N LEU A 4 5.88 -13.50 -5.31
CA LEU A 4 6.45 -12.27 -4.74
C LEU A 4 7.89 -12.06 -5.27
N VAL A 5 8.30 -10.81 -5.42
CA VAL A 5 9.68 -10.43 -5.80
C VAL A 5 10.32 -9.64 -4.65
N PRO A 6 11.57 -9.93 -4.25
CA PRO A 6 12.26 -9.18 -3.20
C PRO A 6 12.45 -7.70 -3.55
N ILE A 7 12.46 -6.84 -2.53
CA ILE A 7 12.81 -5.41 -2.69
C ILE A 7 14.20 -5.29 -3.31
N GLY A 8 14.33 -4.42 -4.31
CA GLY A 8 15.58 -4.20 -5.06
C GLY A 8 15.78 -5.14 -6.25
N SER A 9 14.85 -6.08 -6.48
CA SER A 9 14.80 -6.90 -7.69
C SER A 9 13.56 -6.59 -8.52
N LEU A 10 13.62 -6.85 -9.83
CA LEU A 10 12.48 -6.69 -10.74
C LEU A 10 12.09 -8.06 -11.32
N PRO A 11 10.78 -8.32 -11.53
CA PRO A 11 10.35 -9.45 -12.34
C PRO A 11 10.83 -9.30 -13.79
N PRO A 12 10.80 -10.39 -14.59
CA PRO A 12 10.94 -10.28 -16.04
C PRO A 12 9.99 -9.24 -16.63
N LEU A 13 10.41 -8.58 -17.70
CA LEU A 13 9.60 -7.56 -18.35
C LEU A 13 8.27 -8.15 -18.83
N GLY A 14 7.16 -7.54 -18.39
CA GLY A 14 5.81 -8.00 -18.73
C GLY A 14 5.20 -8.99 -17.73
N GLU A 15 5.96 -9.48 -16.75
CA GLU A 15 5.43 -10.29 -15.65
C GLU A 15 5.05 -9.42 -14.45
N VAL A 16 3.86 -9.67 -13.91
CA VAL A 16 3.36 -9.02 -12.69
C VAL A 16 3.28 -10.07 -11.58
N PRO A 17 4.00 -9.91 -10.45
CA PRO A 17 3.87 -10.82 -9.31
C PRO A 17 2.47 -10.69 -8.70
N LYS A 18 1.99 -11.75 -8.06
CA LYS A 18 0.67 -11.72 -7.41
C LYS A 18 0.65 -10.86 -6.15
N LYS A 19 1.77 -10.83 -5.43
CA LYS A 19 1.98 -10.07 -4.20
C LYS A 19 3.14 -9.09 -4.30
N MET A 20 3.11 -8.10 -3.43
CA MET A 20 4.16 -7.11 -3.23
C MET A 20 4.32 -6.78 -1.75
N PHE A 21 5.49 -6.24 -1.38
CA PHE A 21 5.68 -5.64 -0.07
C PHE A 21 5.15 -4.20 -0.06
N ALA A 22 4.46 -3.82 1.02
CA ALA A 22 4.00 -2.45 1.23
C ALA A 22 4.13 -2.04 2.71
N GLN A 23 4.29 -0.74 2.97
CA GLN A 23 4.06 -0.19 4.31
C GLN A 23 2.57 0.11 4.47
N VAL A 24 1.91 -0.61 5.38
CA VAL A 24 0.45 -0.62 5.55
C VAL A 24 0.05 -0.10 6.93
N ILE A 25 -1.01 0.71 6.95
CA ILE A 25 -1.71 1.14 8.17
C ILE A 25 -2.99 0.30 8.32
N ARG A 26 -3.31 -0.08 9.55
CA ARG A 26 -4.59 -0.71 9.92
C ARG A 26 -5.23 0.07 11.07
N GLN A 27 -6.57 0.03 11.17
CA GLN A 27 -7.33 0.84 12.15
C GLN A 27 -6.95 0.52 13.61
N ASP A 28 -6.62 -0.73 13.90
CA ASP A 28 -6.15 -1.19 15.22
C ASP A 28 -4.75 -0.67 15.59
N ARG A 29 -4.02 -0.11 14.61
CA ARG A 29 -2.67 0.46 14.79
C ARG A 29 -2.62 1.98 14.62
N PHE A 30 -3.75 2.67 14.52
CA PHE A 30 -3.73 4.13 14.41
C PHE A 30 -2.99 4.76 15.60
N GLY A 31 -2.10 5.73 15.33
CA GLY A 31 -1.29 6.36 16.35
C GLY A 31 -0.01 7.01 15.82
N ASP A 32 1.09 6.81 16.55
CA ASP A 32 2.42 7.28 16.15
C ASP A 32 2.85 6.61 14.83
N PRO A 33 3.26 7.37 13.79
CA PRO A 33 3.71 6.80 12.52
C PRO A 33 4.78 5.72 12.66
N ARG A 34 5.64 5.78 13.70
CA ARG A 34 6.68 4.77 13.94
C ARG A 34 6.13 3.38 14.22
N THR A 35 4.91 3.28 14.75
CA THR A 35 4.27 2.00 15.09
C THR A 35 3.06 1.69 14.19
N ALA A 36 2.42 2.72 13.62
CA ALA A 36 1.24 2.57 12.78
C ALA A 36 1.53 1.89 11.43
N PHE A 37 2.65 2.25 10.80
CA PHE A 37 3.12 1.61 9.57
C PHE A 37 3.82 0.29 9.89
N GLN A 38 3.41 -0.78 9.22
CA GLN A 38 4.09 -2.08 9.27
C GLN A 38 4.31 -2.58 7.85
N ILE A 39 5.40 -3.32 7.62
CA ILE A 39 5.65 -3.95 6.32
C ILE A 39 4.79 -5.21 6.25
N GLU A 40 4.00 -5.33 5.20
CA GLU A 40 3.15 -6.48 4.95
C GLU A 40 3.27 -6.93 3.49
N GLU A 41 3.04 -8.23 3.24
CA GLU A 41 2.79 -8.76 1.91
C GLU A 41 1.32 -8.57 1.56
N ILE A 42 1.05 -7.86 0.47
CA ILE A 42 -0.30 -7.59 -0.02
C ILE A 42 -0.42 -7.98 -1.49
N ASP A 43 -1.64 -8.19 -1.96
CA ASP A 43 -1.88 -8.45 -3.38
C ASP A 43 -1.52 -7.22 -4.22
N VAL A 44 -0.93 -7.46 -5.39
CA VAL A 44 -0.74 -6.40 -6.39
C VAL A 44 -2.13 -6.01 -6.92
N PRO A 45 -2.50 -4.71 -6.90
CA PRO A 45 -3.80 -4.28 -7.41
C PRO A 45 -4.01 -4.65 -8.88
N GLU A 46 -5.24 -5.02 -9.22
CA GLU A 46 -5.63 -5.23 -10.62
C GLU A 46 -5.66 -3.89 -11.37
N LEU A 47 -5.06 -3.85 -12.56
CA LEU A 47 -5.03 -2.65 -13.39
C LEU A 47 -6.34 -2.50 -14.18
N LYS A 48 -6.89 -1.30 -14.18
CA LYS A 48 -8.00 -0.91 -15.04
C LYS A 48 -7.52 -0.31 -16.36
N PRO A 49 -8.41 -0.16 -17.36
CA PRO A 49 -8.09 0.62 -18.55
C PRO A 49 -7.55 2.00 -18.17
N HIS A 50 -6.48 2.42 -18.84
CA HIS A 50 -5.77 3.70 -18.61
C HIS A 50 -4.92 3.80 -17.33
N GLU A 51 -4.68 2.69 -16.61
CA GLU A 51 -3.72 2.64 -15.50
C GLU A 51 -2.39 2.01 -15.93
N VAL A 52 -1.33 2.28 -15.17
CA VAL A 52 0.00 1.65 -15.35
C VAL A 52 0.51 1.15 -14.01
N LEU A 53 1.29 0.06 -14.04
CA LEU A 53 1.97 -0.46 -12.86
C LEU A 53 3.41 0.05 -12.85
N ILE A 54 3.84 0.58 -11.70
CA ILE A 54 5.17 1.16 -11.53
C ILE A 54 5.93 0.34 -10.49
N ALA A 55 7.11 -0.15 -10.86
CA ALA A 55 8.07 -0.65 -9.89
C ALA A 55 8.70 0.55 -9.15
N VAL A 56 8.25 0.79 -7.92
CA VAL A 56 8.66 1.97 -7.13
C VAL A 56 10.11 1.81 -6.66
N MET A 57 10.99 2.69 -7.14
CA MET A 57 12.40 2.73 -6.72
C MET A 57 12.60 3.57 -5.45
N ALA A 58 11.82 4.65 -5.29
CA ALA A 58 11.81 5.50 -4.11
C ALA A 58 10.45 6.21 -3.98
N ALA A 59 10.08 6.60 -2.76
CA ALA A 59 8.88 7.37 -2.47
C ALA A 59 9.20 8.56 -1.55
N GLY A 60 8.52 9.68 -1.77
CA GLY A 60 8.64 10.88 -0.94
C GLY A 60 7.81 10.79 0.34
N ILE A 61 8.28 11.44 1.40
CA ILE A 61 7.53 11.59 2.66
C ILE A 61 6.59 12.80 2.56
N ASN A 62 5.39 12.68 3.13
CA ASN A 62 4.38 13.73 3.12
C ASN A 62 3.63 13.80 4.46
N TYR A 63 3.19 15.00 4.86
CA TYR A 63 2.37 15.21 6.07
C TYR A 63 1.05 14.42 6.06
N ASN A 64 0.47 14.18 4.89
CA ASN A 64 -0.74 13.37 4.74
C ASN A 64 -0.56 11.94 5.31
N ASN A 65 0.65 11.39 5.24
CA ASN A 65 0.96 10.08 5.81
C ASN A 65 0.89 10.10 7.34
N VAL A 66 1.21 11.23 7.97
CA VAL A 66 1.09 11.40 9.44
C VAL A 66 -0.38 11.44 9.84
N TRP A 67 -1.22 12.13 9.08
CA TRP A 67 -2.67 12.16 9.33
C TRP A 67 -3.32 10.81 9.11
N ALA A 68 -2.94 10.10 8.03
CA ALA A 68 -3.40 8.75 7.76
C ALA A 68 -2.99 7.77 8.87
N ALA A 69 -1.74 7.82 9.34
CA ALA A 69 -1.26 6.99 10.44
C ALA A 69 -2.02 7.23 11.75
N ARG A 70 -2.42 8.48 12.02
CA ARG A 70 -3.19 8.85 13.21
C ARG A 70 -4.70 8.60 13.07
N GLY A 71 -5.20 8.34 11.86
CA GLY A 71 -6.64 8.30 11.59
C GLY A 71 -7.36 9.62 11.88
N THR A 72 -6.65 10.76 11.86
CA THR A 72 -7.16 12.08 12.26
C THR A 72 -6.72 13.13 11.22
N PRO A 73 -7.61 14.04 10.77
CA PRO A 73 -8.99 14.24 11.23
C PRO A 73 -10.00 13.23 10.66
N ILE A 74 -9.56 12.36 9.75
CA ILE A 74 -10.43 11.40 9.06
C ILE A 74 -9.82 10.00 9.14
N ASP A 75 -10.66 9.04 9.52
CA ASP A 75 -10.41 7.61 9.33
C ASP A 75 -10.61 7.27 7.84
N VAL A 76 -9.53 7.36 7.06
CA VAL A 76 -9.55 7.14 5.60
C VAL A 76 -9.99 5.72 5.22
N ILE A 77 -9.69 4.73 6.07
CA ILE A 77 -10.06 3.32 5.90
C ILE A 77 -11.58 3.20 6.01
N ARG A 78 -12.17 3.74 7.09
CA ARG A 78 -13.63 3.74 7.27
C ARG A 78 -14.37 4.47 6.14
N VAL A 79 -13.81 5.55 5.60
CA VAL A 79 -14.40 6.27 4.46
C VAL A 79 -14.44 5.38 3.21
N ARG A 80 -13.37 4.63 2.94
CA ARG A 80 -13.30 3.69 1.80
C ARG A 80 -14.21 2.48 1.99
N GLN A 81 -14.24 1.89 3.18
CA GLN A 81 -15.17 0.81 3.53
C GLN A 81 -16.64 1.19 3.31
N LYS A 82 -17.03 2.43 3.65
CA LYS A 82 -18.39 2.94 3.36
C LYS A 82 -18.73 2.99 1.87
N ARG A 83 -17.72 3.00 0.99
CA ARG A 83 -17.87 2.94 -0.48
C ARG A 83 -17.81 1.51 -1.02
N GLY A 84 -17.68 0.50 -0.16
CA GLY A 84 -17.56 -0.90 -0.53
C GLY A 84 -16.14 -1.35 -0.91
N GLU A 85 -15.13 -0.54 -0.64
CA GLU A 85 -13.73 -0.92 -0.83
C GLU A 85 -13.26 -1.83 0.34
N PRO A 86 -12.36 -2.80 0.09
CA PRO A 86 -11.96 -3.79 1.09
C PRO A 86 -11.02 -3.25 2.18
N TYR A 87 -10.43 -2.07 1.97
CA TYR A 87 -9.54 -1.36 2.89
C TYR A 87 -9.98 0.10 3.03
#